data_AF-A0A817ITI0-F1
#
_entry.id   AF-A0A817ITI0-F1
#
_cell.length_a   1.000
_cell.length_b   1.000
_cell.length_c   1.000
_cell.angle_alpha   90.00
_cell.angle_beta   90.00
_cell.angle_gamma   90.00
#
_symmetry.space_group_name_H-M   'P 1'
#
loop_
_entity.id
_entity.type
_entity.pdbx_description
1 polymer ?
#
loop_
_entity_poly.entity_id
_entity_poly.type
_entity_poly.pdbx_seq_one_letter_code
_entity_poly.pdbx_strand_id
1 'polypeptide(L)'
;MLKFLLLQSLFDFTQLQLDEINLNSYDFSLKLRDNLYQSSHRISIFAPSCTLHGFLFRSVWSKYDIEQRTLASVLNLWLKRKKYFHLKLIDHDFHSSYCPQNDDNQDIF
;
A
#
# COMPACT_ATOMS: atom_id res chain seq x y z
N MET A 1 -9.01 -3.16 -22.44
CA MET A 1 -7.85 -2.84 -21.59
C MET A 1 -8.28 -3.04 -20.15
N LEU A 2 -7.69 -4.01 -19.43
CA LEU A 2 -8.04 -4.25 -18.03
C LEU A 2 -7.65 -3.05 -17.16
N LYS A 3 -8.51 -2.69 -16.21
CA LYS A 3 -8.22 -1.68 -15.19
C LYS A 3 -7.81 -2.41 -13.92
N PHE A 4 -6.58 -2.21 -13.45
CA PHE A 4 -6.08 -2.76 -12.21
C PHE A 4 -5.70 -1.64 -11.24
N LEU A 5 -6.03 -1.84 -9.96
CA LEU A 5 -5.51 -1.09 -8.84
C LEU A 5 -4.63 -2.05 -8.02
N LEU A 6 -3.34 -1.76 -7.96
CA LEU A 6 -2.38 -2.47 -7.13
C LEU A 6 -2.42 -1.87 -5.72
N LEU A 7 -2.67 -2.72 -4.73
CA LEU A 7 -2.55 -2.39 -3.31
C LEU A 7 -1.34 -3.16 -2.78
N GLN A 8 -0.30 -2.45 -2.34
CA GLN A 8 0.94 -3.11 -1.94
C GLN A 8 1.61 -2.36 -0.80
N SER A 9 1.88 -3.02 0.32
CA SER A 9 2.65 -2.37 1.37
C SER A 9 4.12 -2.25 0.97
N LEU A 10 4.74 -1.08 1.19
CA LEU A 10 6.16 -0.87 0.91
C LEU A 10 7.06 -1.65 1.88
N PHE A 11 6.54 -1.96 3.07
CA PHE A 11 7.17 -2.81 4.08
C PHE A 11 6.31 -4.06 4.32
N ASP A 12 5.89 -4.73 3.25
CA ASP A 12 5.05 -5.94 3.37
C ASP A 12 5.73 -6.98 4.28
N PHE A 13 5.03 -7.34 5.35
CA PHE A 13 5.58 -8.19 6.40
C PHE A 13 6.00 -9.56 5.89
N THR A 14 5.21 -10.16 4.98
CA THR A 14 5.52 -11.47 4.40
C THR A 14 6.81 -11.41 3.58
N GLN A 15 6.99 -10.35 2.80
CA GLN A 15 8.21 -10.15 2.02
C GLN A 15 9.42 -9.90 2.92
N LEU A 16 9.28 -9.06 3.94
CA LEU A 16 10.37 -8.80 4.89
C LEU A 16 10.80 -10.08 5.62
N GLN A 17 9.87 -10.94 6.02
CA GLN A 17 10.19 -12.25 6.60
C GLN A 17 10.97 -13.14 5.63
N LEU A 18 10.58 -13.16 4.35
CA LEU A 18 11.31 -13.91 3.32
C LEU A 18 12.71 -13.32 3.06
N ASP A 19 12.87 -11.99 3.13
CA ASP A 19 14.15 -11.33 2.90
C ASP A 19 15.09 -11.43 4.11
N GLU A 20 14.57 -11.49 5.34
CA GLU A 20 15.35 -11.78 6.55
C GLU A 20 15.95 -13.18 6.52
N ILE A 21 15.17 -14.17 6.06
CA ILE A 21 15.67 -15.52 5.80
C ILE A 21 16.82 -15.50 4.77
N ASN A 22 16.82 -14.52 3.86
CA ASN A 22 17.78 -14.37 2.77
C ASN A 22 18.84 -13.26 2.96
N LEU A 23 18.96 -12.68 4.17
CA LEU A 23 19.95 -11.66 4.57
C LEU A 23 20.00 -10.36 3.72
N ASN A 24 18.91 -9.97 3.04
CA ASN A 24 18.90 -8.84 2.07
C ASN A 24 17.78 -7.80 2.31
N SER A 25 17.47 -7.48 3.56
CA SER A 25 16.21 -6.80 3.92
C SER A 25 16.13 -5.29 3.66
N TYR A 26 17.24 -4.54 3.63
CA TYR A 26 17.17 -3.07 3.59
C TYR A 26 16.95 -2.48 2.17
N ASP A 27 17.24 -3.24 1.13
CA ASP A 27 17.18 -2.77 -0.26
C ASP A 27 15.82 -3.03 -0.92
N PHE A 28 15.02 -3.97 -0.38
CA PHE A 28 13.76 -4.38 -0.99
C PHE A 28 12.77 -3.22 -1.09
N SER A 29 12.46 -2.54 0.02
CA SER A 29 11.44 -1.48 0.05
C SER A 29 11.80 -0.30 -0.86
N LEU A 30 13.09 0.04 -0.96
CA LEU A 30 13.61 1.04 -1.89
C LEU A 30 13.41 0.61 -3.34
N LYS A 31 13.86 -0.60 -3.70
CA LYS A 31 13.68 -1.17 -5.05
C LYS A 31 12.21 -1.30 -5.43
N LEU A 32 11.37 -1.76 -4.51
CA LEU A 32 9.93 -1.89 -4.74
C LEU A 32 9.32 -0.52 -5.03
N ARG A 33 9.60 0.48 -4.19
CA ARG A 33 9.13 1.86 -4.41
C ARG A 33 9.52 2.37 -5.79
N ASP A 34 10.78 2.20 -6.18
CA ASP A 34 11.30 2.68 -7.46
C ASP A 34 10.63 1.94 -8.64
N ASN A 35 10.45 0.62 -8.56
CA ASN A 35 9.76 -0.18 -9.56
C ASN A 35 8.27 0.20 -9.71
N LEU A 36 7.59 0.45 -8.59
CA LEU A 36 6.21 0.95 -8.57
C LEU A 36 6.14 2.35 -9.18
N TYR A 37 7.13 3.21 -8.88
CA TYR A 37 7.20 4.54 -9.44
C TYR A 37 7.36 4.50 -10.96
N GLN A 38 8.25 3.64 -11.47
CA GLN A 38 8.43 3.44 -12.91
C GLN A 38 7.19 2.88 -13.58
N SER A 39 6.45 1.97 -12.92
CA SER A 39 5.28 1.29 -13.50
C SER A 39 3.99 2.11 -13.47
N SER A 40 3.95 3.20 -12.69
CA SER A 40 2.72 3.96 -12.42
C SER A 40 2.05 4.59 -13.64
N HIS A 41 2.76 4.73 -14.76
CA HIS A 41 2.19 5.24 -16.00
C HIS A 41 1.27 4.22 -16.69
N ARG A 42 1.21 2.98 -16.19
CA ARG A 42 0.39 1.89 -16.75
C ARG A 42 -0.65 1.37 -15.77
N ILE A 43 -0.33 1.38 -14.48
CA ILE A 43 -1.17 0.80 -13.43
C ILE A 43 -1.59 1.85 -12.41
N SER A 44 -2.78 1.65 -11.84
CA SER A 44 -3.15 2.40 -10.64
C SER A 44 -2.53 1.73 -9.41
N ILE A 45 -2.01 2.50 -8.46
CA ILE A 45 -1.21 2.05 -7.33
C ILE A 45 -1.66 2.80 -6.08
N PHE A 46 -1.79 2.06 -4.97
CA PHE A 46 -1.83 2.57 -3.60
C PHE A 46 -0.83 1.75 -2.78
N ALA A 47 0.25 2.38 -2.35
CA ALA A 47 1.40 1.74 -1.73
C ALA A 47 1.87 2.53 -0.50
N PRO A 48 1.27 2.26 0.68
CA PRO A 48 1.64 2.92 1.92
C PRO A 48 2.85 2.25 2.56
N SER A 49 3.50 2.98 3.45
CA SER A 49 4.67 2.54 4.23
C SER A 49 4.26 1.82 5.51
N CYS A 50 3.44 0.78 5.38
CA CYS A 50 2.98 0.01 6.52
C CYS A 50 3.75 -1.31 6.66
N THR A 51 4.03 -1.72 7.89
CA THR A 51 4.58 -3.05 8.20
C THR A 51 3.47 -4.09 8.35
N LEU A 52 2.71 -4.32 7.28
CA LEU A 52 1.59 -5.26 7.31
C LEU A 52 1.38 -5.93 5.95
N HIS A 53 0.75 -7.10 5.99
CA HIS A 53 0.26 -7.81 4.83
C HIS A 53 -1.27 -7.72 4.76
N GLY A 54 -1.79 -7.47 3.55
CA GLY A 54 -3.22 -7.45 3.23
C GLY A 54 -4.01 -6.27 3.83
N PHE A 55 -4.64 -5.46 2.97
CA PHE A 55 -5.47 -4.31 3.40
C PHE A 55 -6.97 -4.64 3.42
N LEU A 56 -7.49 -5.22 2.33
CA LEU A 56 -8.94 -5.27 2.05
C LEU A 56 -9.78 -6.13 3.00
N PHE A 57 -9.14 -7.08 3.70
CA PHE A 57 -9.83 -8.01 4.59
C PHE A 57 -9.79 -7.59 6.07
N ARG A 58 -9.28 -6.39 6.36
CA ARG A 58 -9.23 -5.83 7.72
C ARG A 58 -10.48 -5.00 8.00
N SER A 59 -10.98 -5.01 9.23
CA SER A 59 -12.11 -4.17 9.66
C SER A 59 -11.85 -2.67 9.42
N VAL A 60 -10.59 -2.25 9.56
CA VAL A 60 -10.12 -0.87 9.38
C VAL A 60 -9.61 -0.55 7.97
N TRP A 61 -9.86 -1.40 6.96
CA TRP A 61 -9.31 -1.25 5.60
C TRP A 61 -9.54 0.15 5.00
N SER A 62 -10.66 0.79 5.31
CA SER A 62 -11.05 2.08 4.75
C SER A 62 -10.21 3.25 5.29
N LYS A 63 -9.48 3.05 6.40
CA LYS A 63 -8.76 4.09 7.14
C LYS A 63 -7.28 4.20 6.78
N TYR A 64 -6.68 3.23 6.09
CA TYR A 64 -5.30 3.36 5.59
C TYR A 64 -5.18 4.58 4.70
N ASP A 65 -4.19 5.44 4.90
CA ASP A 65 -4.02 6.63 4.06
C ASP A 65 -2.56 6.94 3.73
N ILE A 66 -2.38 7.68 2.64
CA ILE A 66 -1.13 8.30 2.22
C ILE A 66 -1.48 9.77 1.97
N GLU A 67 -0.77 10.70 2.62
CA GLU A 67 -1.02 12.14 2.49
C GLU A 67 -2.50 12.50 2.72
N GLN A 68 -3.12 11.93 3.77
CA GLN A 68 -4.52 12.15 4.14
C GLN A 68 -5.54 11.65 3.08
N ARG A 69 -5.11 10.87 2.09
CA ARG A 69 -6.00 10.20 1.12
C ARG A 69 -6.23 8.75 1.51
N THR A 70 -7.39 8.50 2.11
CA THR A 70 -7.74 7.16 2.58
C THR A 70 -7.97 6.17 1.44
N LEU A 71 -7.75 4.87 1.70
CA LEU A 71 -7.96 3.79 0.75
C LEU A 71 -9.41 3.77 0.24
N ALA A 72 -10.40 4.07 1.10
CA ALA A 72 -11.80 4.19 0.68
C ALA A 72 -12.01 5.33 -0.33
N SER A 73 -11.41 6.49 -0.09
CA SER A 73 -11.44 7.64 -1.02
C SER A 73 -10.81 7.28 -2.36
N VAL A 74 -9.62 6.65 -2.32
CA VAL A 74 -8.83 6.21 -3.47
C VAL A 74 -9.61 5.20 -4.31
N LEU A 75 -10.21 4.20 -3.68
CA LEU A 75 -11.01 3.19 -4.36
C LEU A 75 -12.25 3.81 -5.02
N ASN A 76 -12.97 4.68 -4.31
CA ASN A 76 -14.11 5.40 -4.86
C ASN A 76 -13.73 6.28 -6.07
N LEU A 77 -12.57 6.95 -6.02
CA LEU A 77 -12.03 7.73 -7.15
C LEU A 77 -11.65 6.84 -8.34
N TRP A 78 -11.06 5.68 -8.08
CA TRP A 78 -10.68 4.71 -9.11
C TRP A 78 -11.92 4.12 -9.81
N LEU A 79 -12.95 3.74 -9.05
CA LEU A 79 -14.19 3.15 -9.56
C LEU A 79 -15.02 4.12 -10.42
N LYS A 80 -15.10 5.39 -10.03
CA LYS A 80 -15.97 6.39 -10.68
C LYS A 80 -15.47 6.89 -12.05
N ARG A 81 -14.29 6.48 -12.53
CA ARG A 81 -13.67 7.09 -13.72
C ARG A 81 -13.90 6.36 -15.04
N LYS A 82 -14.29 7.13 -16.06
CA LYS A 82 -14.73 6.64 -17.38
C LYS A 82 -13.63 6.54 -18.47
N LYS A 83 -12.48 7.25 -18.43
CA LYS A 83 -11.31 7.05 -19.34
C LYS A 83 -9.99 7.64 -18.78
N TYR A 84 -8.84 7.01 -19.14
CA TYR A 84 -7.43 7.35 -18.84
C TYR A 84 -7.13 7.91 -17.44
N PHE A 85 -7.02 7.02 -16.45
CA PHE A 85 -6.55 7.42 -15.12
C PHE A 85 -5.48 6.46 -14.60
N HIS A 86 -4.32 7.02 -14.26
CA HIS A 86 -3.21 6.33 -13.64
C HIS A 86 -3.09 6.83 -12.21
N LEU A 87 -3.84 6.22 -11.28
CA LEU A 87 -3.81 6.66 -9.88
C LEU A 87 -2.51 6.19 -9.26
N LYS A 88 -1.71 7.07 -8.66
CA LYS A 88 -0.44 6.71 -8.06
C LYS A 88 -0.43 7.27 -6.65
N LEU A 89 -0.47 6.43 -5.64
CA LEU A 89 -0.14 6.83 -4.28
C LEU A 89 0.92 5.85 -3.82
N ILE A 90 2.14 6.34 -3.73
CA ILE A 90 3.33 5.63 -3.28
C ILE A 90 3.95 6.58 -2.26
N ASP A 91 4.06 6.17 -1.01
CA ASP A 91 4.66 7.01 0.03
C ASP A 91 6.18 7.09 -0.17
N HIS A 92 6.61 8.19 -0.79
CA HIS A 92 7.97 8.34 -1.30
C HIS A 92 9.01 8.42 -0.18
N ASP A 93 8.64 9.09 0.91
CA ASP A 93 9.53 9.42 2.03
C ASP A 93 9.32 8.52 3.24
N PHE A 94 8.47 7.50 3.09
CA PHE A 94 8.13 6.53 4.13
C PHE A 94 7.52 7.09 5.43
N HIS A 95 7.00 8.31 5.39
CA HIS A 95 6.48 9.01 6.58
C HIS A 95 5.09 9.60 6.39
N SER A 96 4.53 9.55 5.18
CA SER A 96 3.23 10.15 4.87
C SER A 96 2.07 9.17 5.02
N SER A 97 2.36 7.94 5.44
CA SER A 97 1.35 6.89 5.61
C SER A 97 0.78 6.83 7.02
N TYR A 98 -0.54 6.70 7.10
CA TYR A 98 -1.22 6.30 8.33
C TYR A 98 -1.65 4.84 8.22
N CYS A 99 -1.17 4.04 9.16
CA CYS A 99 -1.46 2.62 9.26
C CYS A 99 -2.31 2.39 10.52
N PRO A 100 -3.66 2.34 10.41
CA PRO A 100 -4.52 2.04 11.55
C PRO A 100 -4.09 0.70 12.18
N GLN A 101 -3.94 0.73 13.50
CA GLN A 101 -3.83 -0.48 14.32
C GLN A 101 -5.22 -1.15 14.32
N ASN A 102 -5.26 -2.49 14.33
CA ASN A 102 -6.52 -3.17 14.61
C ASN A 102 -6.90 -2.85 16.08
N ASP A 103 -8.17 -2.53 16.33
CA ASP A 103 -8.73 -2.48 17.69
C ASP A 103 -8.71 -3.88 18.37
N ASP A 104 -8.38 -4.94 17.63
CA ASP A 104 -8.30 -6.33 18.13
C ASP A 104 -7.12 -6.59 19.09
N ASN A 105 -6.28 -5.60 19.37
CA ASN A 105 -5.19 -5.69 20.35
C ASN A 105 -5.56 -5.12 21.74
N GLN A 106 -6.84 -4.85 22.03
CA GLN A 106 -7.26 -4.35 23.34
C GLN A 106 -7.96 -5.34 24.30
N ASP A 107 -8.21 -6.61 23.95
CA ASP A 107 -8.79 -7.57 24.90
C ASP A 107 -8.22 -9.00 24.73
N ILE A 108 -6.92 -9.16 24.97
CA ILE A 108 -6.36 -10.44 25.45
C ILE A 108 -5.31 -10.11 26.50
N PHE A 109 -5.72 -9.73 27.71
CA PHE A 109 -5.10 -10.07 29.01
C PHE A 109 -5.99 -9.60 30.16
#